data_AF-A0A954ET70-F1
#
_entry.id   AF-A0A954ET70-F1
#
_cell.length_a   1.000
_cell.length_b   1.000
_cell.length_c   1.000
_cell.angle_alpha   90.00
_cell.angle_beta   90.00
_cell.angle_gamma   90.00
#
_symmetry.space_group_name_H-M   'P 1'
#
loop_
_entity.id
_entity.type
_entity.pdbx_description
1 polymer ?
#
loop_
_entity_poly.entity_id
_entity_poly.type
_entity_poly.pdbx_seq_one_letter_code
_entity_poly.pdbx_strand_id
1 'polypeptide(L)'
;MLSFHTIAALVFHVNDFVNATIAVLKGGPLDASDQLSFNCPPISSEGDWKALLQKTRTDAEELANLIEQMPEEQLAELFGDGKFGTSYRCLRGPIEHCHYHLGQIAVINTVLKSRGEFATVD
;
A
#
# COMPACT_ATOMS: atom_id res chain seq x y z
N MET A 1 23.73 12.53 -0.52
CA MET A 1 23.32 11.53 -1.53
C MET A 1 21.82 11.38 -1.38
N LEU A 2 21.02 11.63 -2.43
CA LEU A 2 19.57 11.40 -2.37
C LEU A 2 19.34 9.89 -2.29
N SER A 3 18.70 9.42 -1.22
CA SER A 3 18.30 8.03 -1.06
C SER A 3 16.87 7.87 -1.56
N PHE A 4 16.65 6.99 -2.54
CA PHE A 4 15.32 6.66 -3.05
C PHE A 4 14.89 5.29 -2.53
N HIS A 5 13.60 5.13 -2.23
CA HIS A 5 13.04 3.81 -2.01
C HIS A 5 13.02 3.02 -3.32
N THR A 6 13.21 1.70 -3.25
CA THR A 6 13.06 0.82 -4.42
C THR A 6 11.58 0.70 -4.80
N ILE A 7 11.30 0.28 -6.04
CA ILE A 7 9.91 -0.01 -6.47
C ILE A 7 9.26 -1.05 -5.54
N ALA A 8 9.99 -2.09 -5.14
CA ALA A 8 9.50 -3.09 -4.20
C ALA A 8 9.13 -2.50 -2.84
N ALA A 9 10.00 -1.63 -2.27
CA ALA A 9 9.72 -0.95 -1.01
C ALA A 9 8.48 -0.06 -1.10
N LEU A 10 8.26 0.62 -2.22
CA LEU A 10 7.07 1.45 -2.44
C LEU A 10 5.79 0.61 -2.56
N VAL A 11 5.83 -0.53 -3.26
CA VAL A 11 4.69 -1.46 -3.34
C VAL A 11 4.35 -2.04 -1.97
N PHE A 12 5.37 -2.45 -1.21
CA PHE A 12 5.19 -2.92 0.16
C PHE A 12 4.58 -1.84 1.05
N HIS A 13 5.10 -0.61 0.97
CA HIS A 13 4.67 0.52 1.79
C HIS A 13 3.20 0.90 1.57
N VAL A 14 2.73 0.97 0.32
CA VAL A 14 1.30 1.28 0.07
C VAL A 14 0.37 0.18 0.60
N ASN A 15 0.83 -1.07 0.62
CA ASN A 15 0.04 -2.20 1.09
C ASN A 15 -0.02 -2.32 2.63
N ASP A 16 0.97 -1.76 3.34
CA ASP A 16 1.01 -1.74 4.81
C ASP A 16 -0.25 -1.06 5.40
N PHE A 17 -0.64 0.09 4.84
CA PHE A 17 -1.87 0.78 5.24
C PHE A 17 -3.13 -0.05 4.94
N VAL A 18 -3.16 -0.75 3.80
CA VAL A 18 -4.29 -1.64 3.43
C VAL A 18 -4.44 -2.72 4.50
N ASN A 19 -3.34 -3.34 4.93
CA ASN A 19 -3.35 -4.38 5.97
C ASN A 19 -3.83 -3.83 7.32
N ALA A 20 -3.35 -2.66 7.72
CA ALA A 20 -3.78 -2.00 8.94
C ALA A 20 -5.29 -1.65 8.92
N THR A 21 -5.79 -1.21 7.76
CA THR A 21 -7.22 -0.90 7.56
C THR A 21 -8.07 -2.17 7.66
N ILE A 22 -7.67 -3.25 6.99
CA ILE A 22 -8.35 -4.56 7.07
C ILE A 22 -8.43 -5.03 8.52
N ALA A 23 -7.35 -4.90 9.30
CA ALA A 23 -7.34 -5.29 10.71
C ALA A 23 -8.43 -4.57 11.51
N VAL A 24 -8.57 -3.24 11.32
CA VAL A 24 -9.62 -2.45 11.98
C VAL A 24 -11.02 -2.87 11.55
N LEU A 25 -11.24 -3.06 10.24
CA LEU A 25 -12.54 -3.49 9.72
C LEU A 25 -12.96 -4.88 10.21
N LYS A 26 -11.99 -5.72 10.60
CA LYS A 26 -12.23 -7.02 11.26
C LYS A 26 -12.35 -6.94 12.78
N GLY A 27 -12.36 -5.74 13.37
CA GLY A 27 -12.49 -5.51 14.82
C GLY A 27 -11.17 -5.53 15.59
N GLY A 28 -10.03 -5.56 14.90
CA GLY A 28 -8.70 -5.42 15.51
C GLY A 28 -8.30 -3.96 15.76
N PRO A 29 -7.16 -3.72 16.44
CA PRO A 29 -6.62 -2.38 16.62
C PRO A 29 -6.02 -1.85 15.32
N LEU A 30 -5.95 -0.52 15.21
CA LEU A 30 -5.16 0.13 14.17
C LEU A 30 -3.69 0.13 14.59
N ASP A 31 -2.92 -0.79 14.03
CA ASP A 31 -1.48 -0.93 14.28
C ASP A 31 -0.72 -0.69 12.97
N ALA A 32 -0.29 0.55 12.79
CA ALA A 32 0.51 0.98 11.65
C ALA A 32 1.70 1.80 12.16
N SER A 33 2.89 1.54 11.62
CA SER A 33 4.12 2.22 12.03
C SER A 33 4.89 2.67 10.80
N ASP A 34 5.04 4.00 10.65
CA ASP A 34 5.81 4.59 9.53
C ASP A 34 7.21 3.99 9.42
N GLN A 35 7.87 3.70 10.55
CA GLN A 35 9.21 3.09 10.57
C GLN A 35 9.21 1.67 10.00
N LEU A 36 8.15 0.89 10.25
CA LEU A 36 8.04 -0.50 9.77
C LEU A 36 7.44 -0.58 8.37
N SER A 37 6.69 0.44 7.94
CA SER A 37 6.03 0.48 6.64
C SER A 37 6.99 0.48 5.45
N PHE A 38 8.30 0.67 5.67
CA PHE A 38 9.34 0.53 4.65
C PHE A 38 10.23 -0.71 4.84
N ASN A 39 9.97 -1.55 5.84
CA ASN A 39 10.73 -2.77 6.12
C ASN A 39 10.34 -3.92 5.17
N CYS A 40 10.41 -3.65 3.87
CA CYS A 40 10.12 -4.61 2.82
C CYS A 40 11.11 -5.79 2.90
N PRO A 41 10.63 -7.05 2.94
CA PRO A 41 11.50 -8.20 2.81
C PRO A 41 12.37 -8.13 1.55
N PRO A 42 13.60 -8.63 1.57
CA PRO A 42 14.45 -8.65 0.39
C PRO A 42 13.78 -9.37 -0.78
N ILE A 43 13.75 -8.74 -1.95
CA ILE A 43 13.30 -9.36 -3.20
C ILE A 43 14.54 -9.90 -3.91
N SER A 44 14.77 -11.21 -3.79
CA SER A 44 15.95 -11.91 -4.30
C SER A 44 15.66 -12.75 -5.55
N SER A 45 14.38 -12.96 -5.85
CA SER A 45 13.92 -13.76 -6.99
C SER A 45 12.67 -13.15 -7.64
N GLU A 46 12.39 -13.58 -8.87
CA GLU A 46 11.12 -13.27 -9.54
C GLU A 46 9.92 -13.84 -8.76
N GLY A 47 10.11 -14.96 -8.05
CA GLY A 47 9.11 -15.54 -7.16
C GLY A 47 8.75 -14.61 -6.02
N ASP A 48 9.74 -14.00 -5.36
CA ASP A 48 9.53 -13.03 -4.27
C ASP A 48 8.74 -11.81 -4.78
N TRP A 49 9.09 -11.33 -5.98
CA TRP A 49 8.39 -10.23 -6.63
C TRP A 49 6.92 -10.56 -6.92
N LYS A 50 6.67 -11.73 -7.51
CA LYS A 50 5.30 -12.21 -7.79
C LYS A 50 4.49 -12.38 -6.50
N ALA A 51 5.11 -12.87 -5.43
CA ALA A 51 4.46 -13.02 -4.13
C ALA A 51 4.05 -11.67 -3.54
N LEU A 52 4.92 -10.66 -3.59
CA LEU A 52 4.60 -9.30 -3.15
C LEU A 52 3.40 -8.70 -3.92
N LEU A 53 3.42 -8.85 -5.25
CA LEU A 53 2.31 -8.37 -6.11
C LEU A 53 1.01 -9.12 -5.83
N GLN A 54 1.08 -10.44 -5.67
CA GLN A 54 -0.09 -11.26 -5.38
C GLN A 54 -0.71 -10.86 -4.03
N LYS A 55 0.10 -10.73 -2.98
CA LYS A 55 -0.36 -10.26 -1.67
C LYS A 55 -1.02 -8.89 -1.77
N THR A 56 -0.39 -7.94 -2.45
CA THR A 56 -0.93 -6.58 -2.62
C THR A 56 -2.32 -6.59 -3.27
N ARG A 57 -2.52 -7.43 -4.29
CA ARG A 57 -3.82 -7.56 -4.97
C ARG A 57 -4.87 -8.25 -4.11
N THR A 58 -4.50 -9.36 -3.47
CA THR A 58 -5.41 -10.11 -2.58
C THR A 58 -5.87 -9.25 -1.40
N ASP A 59 -4.97 -8.47 -0.80
CA ASP A 59 -5.34 -7.56 0.28
C ASP A 59 -6.25 -6.42 -0.23
N ALA A 60 -5.99 -5.88 -1.42
CA ALA A 60 -6.85 -4.86 -2.02
C ALA A 60 -8.27 -5.39 -2.30
N GLU A 61 -8.39 -6.63 -2.81
CA GLU A 61 -9.67 -7.31 -3.02
C GLU A 61 -10.41 -7.55 -1.69
N GLU A 62 -9.69 -8.00 -0.66
CA GLU A 62 -10.25 -8.16 0.68
C GLU A 62 -10.76 -6.84 1.26
N LEU A 63 -9.97 -5.77 1.17
CA LEU A 63 -10.39 -4.45 1.62
C LEU A 63 -11.63 -3.96 0.87
N ALA A 64 -11.68 -4.14 -0.45
CA ALA A 64 -12.85 -3.78 -1.26
C ALA A 64 -14.10 -4.53 -0.79
N ASN A 65 -14.01 -5.84 -0.57
CA ASN A 65 -15.13 -6.66 -0.09
C ASN A 65 -15.61 -6.23 1.30
N LEU A 66 -14.70 -5.83 2.20
CA LEU A 66 -15.05 -5.33 3.54
C LEU A 66 -15.76 -3.97 3.47
N ILE A 67 -15.29 -3.08 2.60
CA ILE A 67 -15.92 -1.78 2.38
C ILE A 67 -17.31 -1.94 1.77
N GLU A 68 -17.49 -2.86 0.81
CA GLU A 68 -18.79 -3.11 0.17
C GLU A 68 -19.86 -3.61 1.17
N GLN A 69 -19.43 -4.33 2.21
CA GLN A 69 -20.31 -4.82 3.28
C GLN A 69 -20.56 -3.81 4.40
N MET A 70 -19.87 -2.66 4.39
CA MET A 70 -20.00 -1.64 5.41
C MET A 70 -21.31 -0.85 5.24
N PRO A 71 -22.14 -0.71 6.29
CA PRO A 71 -23.28 0.19 6.27
C PRO A 71 -22.86 1.64 5.99
N GLU A 72 -23.62 2.36 5.17
CA GLU A 72 -23.28 3.73 4.75
C GLU A 72 -23.14 4.68 5.95
N GLU A 73 -23.93 4.48 7.02
CA GLU A 73 -23.89 5.30 8.22
C GLU A 73 -22.53 5.21 8.94
N GLN A 74 -21.84 4.07 8.85
CA GLN A 74 -20.52 3.88 9.45
C GLN A 74 -19.44 4.74 8.76
N LEU A 75 -19.68 5.24 7.54
CA LEU A 75 -18.76 6.16 6.86
C LEU A 75 -18.58 7.47 7.63
N ALA A 76 -19.61 7.92 8.36
CA ALA A 76 -19.59 9.14 9.15
C ALA A 76 -19.04 8.93 10.57
N GLU A 77 -18.94 7.67 11.04
CA GLU A 77 -18.44 7.33 12.37
C GLU A 77 -16.90 7.42 12.43
N LEU A 78 -16.36 7.54 13.64
CA LEU A 78 -14.92 7.54 13.87
C LEU A 78 -14.30 6.19 13.50
N PHE A 79 -13.18 6.22 12.77
CA PHE A 79 -12.46 5.02 12.42
C PHE A 79 -11.56 4.55 13.57
N GLY A 80 -11.75 3.31 14.04
CA GLY A 80 -10.96 2.74 15.12
C GLY A 80 -11.01 3.57 16.40
N ASP A 81 -9.85 4.05 16.87
CA ASP A 81 -9.73 4.92 18.05
C ASP A 81 -9.98 6.42 17.76
N GLY A 82 -10.35 6.76 16.53
CA GLY A 82 -10.67 8.12 16.09
C GLY A 82 -9.47 8.98 15.70
N LYS A 83 -8.22 8.52 15.84
CA LYS A 83 -7.03 9.30 15.45
C LYS A 83 -6.99 9.70 13.96
N PHE A 84 -7.64 8.91 13.12
CA PHE A 84 -7.64 9.09 11.66
C PHE A 84 -8.92 9.76 11.14
N GLY A 85 -9.77 10.26 12.06
CA GLY A 85 -11.03 10.89 11.73
C GLY A 85 -12.12 9.86 11.44
N THR A 86 -13.02 10.19 10.52
CA THR A 86 -14.14 9.30 10.15
C THR A 86 -13.68 8.16 9.27
N SER A 87 -14.46 7.08 9.21
CA SER A 87 -14.24 5.97 8.27
C SER A 87 -14.11 6.46 6.83
N TYR A 88 -14.95 7.40 6.40
CA TYR A 88 -14.82 8.03 5.08
C TYR A 88 -13.44 8.68 4.86
N ARG A 89 -12.98 9.50 5.82
CA ARG A 89 -11.67 10.16 5.72
C ARG A 89 -10.54 9.13 5.68
N CYS A 90 -10.62 8.12 6.54
CA CYS A 90 -9.61 7.08 6.65
C CYS A 90 -9.52 6.23 5.38
N LEU A 91 -10.65 5.82 4.80
CA LEU A 91 -10.70 5.01 3.59
C LEU A 91 -10.33 5.79 2.32
N ARG A 92 -10.55 7.11 2.30
CA ARG A 92 -10.18 7.98 1.17
C ARG A 92 -8.68 8.28 1.12
N GLY A 93 -8.03 8.44 2.27
CA GLY A 93 -6.59 8.76 2.37
C GLY A 93 -5.68 7.83 1.55
N PRO A 94 -5.87 6.50 1.60
CA PRO A 94 -5.10 5.52 0.82
C PRO A 94 -5.17 5.73 -0.68
N ILE A 95 -6.30 6.21 -1.19
CA ILE A 95 -6.44 6.47 -2.63
C ILE A 95 -5.40 7.53 -3.02
N GLU A 96 -5.37 8.66 -2.31
CA GLU A 96 -4.41 9.74 -2.58
C GLU A 96 -2.95 9.28 -2.36
N HIS A 97 -2.71 8.52 -1.30
CA HIS A 97 -1.40 7.97 -0.95
C HIS A 97 -0.87 7.00 -2.02
N CYS A 98 -1.72 6.10 -2.52
CA CYS A 98 -1.39 5.18 -3.60
C CYS A 98 -1.03 5.93 -4.89
N HIS A 99 -1.79 6.98 -5.25
CA HIS A 99 -1.47 7.79 -6.43
C HIS A 99 -0.13 8.52 -6.27
N TYR A 100 0.15 9.03 -5.08
CA TYR A 100 1.43 9.67 -4.77
C TYR A 100 2.63 8.72 -5.00
N HIS A 101 2.57 7.51 -4.44
CA HIS A 101 3.65 6.52 -4.62
C HIS A 101 3.69 5.89 -6.01
N LEU A 102 2.55 5.78 -6.70
CA LEU A 102 2.52 5.38 -8.10
C LEU A 102 3.30 6.38 -8.98
N GLY A 103 3.20 7.67 -8.69
CA GLY A 103 4.02 8.70 -9.33
C GLY A 103 5.52 8.48 -9.11
N GLN A 104 5.93 8.16 -7.89
CA GLN A 104 7.33 7.82 -7.58
C GLN A 104 7.80 6.59 -8.36
N ILE A 105 7.00 5.53 -8.40
CA ILE A 105 7.30 4.30 -9.16
C ILE A 105 7.48 4.62 -10.65
N ALA A 106 6.60 5.43 -11.24
CA ALA A 106 6.69 5.80 -12.65
C ALA A 106 8.00 6.56 -12.97
N VAL A 107 8.40 7.51 -12.11
CA VAL A 107 9.66 8.26 -12.25
C VAL A 107 10.87 7.34 -12.10
N ILE A 108 10.90 6.48 -11.08
CA ILE A 108 11.99 5.52 -10.87
C ILE A 108 12.13 4.59 -12.08
N ASN A 109 11.03 4.02 -12.56
CA ASN A 109 11.02 3.16 -13.74
C ASN A 109 11.56 3.87 -14.99
N THR A 110 11.20 5.15 -15.16
CA THR A 110 11.72 5.98 -16.26
C THR A 110 13.23 6.14 -16.16
N VAL A 111 13.74 6.48 -14.97
CA VAL A 111 15.18 6.64 -14.73
C VAL A 111 15.96 5.35 -14.97
N LEU A 112 15.46 4.20 -14.49
CA LEU A 112 16.10 2.88 -14.68
C LEU A 112 16.19 2.53 -16.18
N LYS A 113 15.11 2.75 -16.93
CA LYS A 113 15.08 2.56 -18.39
C LYS A 113 16.07 3.48 -19.11
N SER A 114 16.09 4.77 -18.76
CA SER A 114 17.00 5.75 -19.37
C SER A 114 18.48 5.48 -19.10
N ARG A 115 18.81 4.75 -18.02
CA ARG A 115 20.19 4.37 -17.68
C ARG A 115 20.66 3.09 -18.39
N GLY A 116 19.82 2.43 -19.18
CA GLY A 116 20.15 1.15 -19.82
C GLY A 116 20.19 -0.03 -18.84
N GLU A 117 19.70 0.16 -17.61
CA GLU A 117 19.62 -0.91 -16.59
C GLU A 117 18.44 -1.87 -16.86
N PHE A 118 17.65 -1.62 -17.90
CA PHE A 118 16.75 -2.59 -18.54
C PHE A 118 17.01 -2.62 -20.04
N ALA A 119 18.17 -3.13 -20.44
CA ALA A 119 18.30 -3.76 -21.75
C ALA A 119 17.91 -5.23 -21.62
N THR A 120 16.89 -5.63 -22.39
CA THR A 120 16.40 -6.99 -22.68
C THR A 120 15.82 -7.80 -21.53
N VAL A 121 14.50 -7.95 -21.51
CA VAL A 121 13.84 -9.24 -21.82
C VAL A 121 12.51 -8.89 -22.51
N ASP A 122 12.37 -9.25 -23.78
CA ASP A 122 11.08 -9.32 -24.49
C ASP A 122 10.20 -10.43 -23.91
#